data_AF-A0A969Z9N0-F1
#
_entry.id   AF-A0A969Z9N0-F1
#
_cell.length_a   1.000
_cell.length_b   1.000
_cell.length_c   1.000
_cell.angle_alpha   90.00
_cell.angle_beta   90.00
_cell.angle_gamma   90.00
#
_symmetry.space_group_name_H-M   'P 1'
#
loop_
_entity.id
_entity.type
_entity.pdbx_description
1 polymer ?
#
loop_
_entity_poly.entity_id
_entity_poly.type
_entity_poly.pdbx_seq_one_letter_code
_entity_poly.pdbx_strand_id
1 'polypeptide(L)'
;MNSIEVLVPRNVIKKFHPHPEPYGDGDYVVDLINGMFTDVFYREEGHFFTITNDDALIAYLNTIKPQPREYFYRNGVFAFRNIEDYDLELINEWQDKEAKITKTEIKTTSQLPSKFMVCFYWIEVGIIEFKDNLFILSIYENELINDVSIEIVRDLLVEYVSKKTA
;
A
#
# COMPACT_ATOMS: atom_id res chain seq x y z
N MET A 1 17.63 14.84 -24.16
CA MET A 1 18.05 13.59 -23.47
C MET A 1 16.80 12.74 -23.35
N ASN A 2 16.85 11.47 -23.75
CA ASN A 2 15.66 10.62 -23.70
C ASN A 2 15.41 10.19 -22.25
N SER A 3 14.16 10.24 -21.82
CA SER A 3 13.77 9.68 -20.53
C SER A 3 13.94 8.16 -20.55
N ILE A 4 14.36 7.62 -19.42
CA ILE A 4 14.51 6.17 -19.21
C ILE A 4 13.59 5.72 -18.09
N GLU A 5 13.20 4.46 -18.14
CA GLU A 5 12.51 3.80 -17.04
C GLU A 5 13.52 3.40 -15.95
N VAL A 6 13.20 3.73 -14.70
CA VAL A 6 14.02 3.38 -13.53
C VAL A 6 13.13 2.82 -12.44
N LEU A 7 13.54 1.70 -11.86
CA LEU A 7 12.87 1.12 -10.70
C LEU A 7 12.95 2.09 -9.52
N VAL A 8 11.82 2.28 -8.81
CA VAL A 8 11.75 3.01 -7.56
C VAL A 8 11.52 1.99 -6.44
N PRO A 9 12.55 1.61 -5.67
CA PRO A 9 12.38 0.66 -4.58
C PRO A 9 11.37 1.15 -3.55
N ARG A 10 10.39 0.33 -3.16
CA ARG A 10 9.37 0.74 -2.18
C ARG A 10 9.98 1.23 -0.86
N ASN A 11 11.13 0.69 -0.44
CA ASN A 11 11.84 1.09 0.77
C ASN A 11 12.51 2.47 0.71
N VAL A 12 12.49 3.17 -0.44
CA VAL A 12 12.95 4.57 -0.55
C VAL A 12 11.81 5.56 -0.58
N ILE A 13 10.58 5.07 -0.77
CA ILE A 13 9.38 5.90 -0.81
C ILE A 13 8.96 6.17 0.63
N LYS A 14 8.99 7.45 0.98
CA LYS A 14 8.54 7.94 2.28
C LYS A 14 7.02 8.10 2.30
N LYS A 15 6.46 8.79 1.29
CA LYS A 15 5.04 9.12 1.25
C LYS A 15 4.50 9.08 -0.17
N PHE A 16 3.25 8.66 -0.31
CA PHE A 16 2.48 8.72 -1.56
C PHE A 16 1.49 9.87 -1.51
N HIS A 17 1.25 10.46 -2.67
CA HIS A 17 0.26 11.50 -2.90
C HIS A 17 -0.53 11.15 -4.16
N PRO A 18 -1.83 11.51 -4.22
CA PRO A 18 -2.58 11.45 -5.47
C PRO A 18 -1.85 12.25 -6.55
N HIS A 19 -1.88 11.77 -7.79
CA HIS A 19 -1.36 12.56 -8.89
C HIS A 19 -2.17 13.87 -9.02
N PRO A 20 -1.53 15.06 -9.01
CA PRO A 20 -2.24 16.34 -8.99
C PRO A 20 -3.04 16.58 -10.28
N GLU A 21 -2.57 16.01 -11.39
CA GLU A 21 -3.22 16.09 -12.68
C GLU A 21 -4.01 14.81 -12.99
N PRO A 22 -5.29 14.89 -13.39
CA PRO A 22 -6.11 13.72 -13.75
C PRO A 22 -5.59 12.90 -14.94
N TYR A 23 -4.71 13.51 -15.74
CA TYR A 23 -4.10 12.93 -16.94
C TYR A 23 -2.57 13.01 -16.89
N GLY A 24 -2.00 13.15 -15.70
CA GLY A 24 -0.56 13.11 -15.55
C GLY A 24 0.01 11.79 -16.04
N ASP A 25 1.29 11.81 -16.37
CA ASP A 25 1.93 10.61 -16.91
C ASP A 25 1.95 9.52 -15.84
N GLY A 26 2.26 9.82 -14.57
CA GLY A 26 2.33 8.83 -13.47
C GLY A 26 1.00 8.56 -12.74
N ASP A 27 0.94 7.44 -12.02
CA ASP A 27 -0.22 7.06 -11.19
C ASP A 27 -0.25 7.84 -9.86
N TYR A 28 0.92 8.11 -9.29
CA TYR A 28 1.10 8.79 -7.99
C TYR A 28 2.33 9.69 -8.00
N VAL A 29 2.36 10.67 -7.10
CA VAL A 29 3.58 11.40 -6.76
C VAL A 29 4.11 10.86 -5.43
N VAL A 30 5.42 10.67 -5.32
CA VAL A 30 6.04 10.21 -4.08
C VAL A 30 7.12 11.15 -3.57
N ASP A 31 7.18 11.29 -2.25
CA ASP A 31 8.35 11.81 -1.55
C ASP A 31 9.32 10.65 -1.29
N LEU A 32 10.59 10.85 -1.63
CA LEU A 32 11.67 9.92 -1.32
C LEU A 32 12.35 10.31 -0.01
N ILE A 33 12.93 9.32 0.69
CA ILE A 33 13.61 9.53 1.98
C ILE A 33 14.75 10.57 1.89
N ASN A 34 15.40 10.70 0.73
CA ASN A 34 16.46 11.69 0.50
C ASN A 34 15.93 13.12 0.20
N GLY A 35 14.61 13.35 0.24
CA GLY A 35 13.99 14.64 0.01
C GLY A 35 13.69 14.98 -1.45
N MET A 36 14.00 14.08 -2.40
CA MET A 36 13.53 14.19 -3.79
C MET A 36 12.05 13.81 -3.88
N PHE A 37 11.37 14.26 -4.93
CA PHE A 37 10.03 13.81 -5.29
C PHE A 37 10.01 13.37 -6.75
N THR A 38 9.15 12.43 -7.09
CA THR A 38 9.02 11.93 -8.46
C THR A 38 7.64 11.31 -8.68
N ASP A 39 7.18 11.33 -9.92
CA ASP A 39 6.02 10.56 -10.33
C ASP A 39 6.39 9.08 -10.40
N VAL A 40 5.48 8.22 -9.96
CA VAL A 40 5.64 6.77 -10.00
C VAL A 40 4.44 6.10 -10.64
N PHE A 41 4.77 5.03 -11.34
CA PHE A 41 3.86 4.04 -11.89
C PHE A 41 4.01 2.75 -11.09
N TYR A 42 3.03 1.88 -11.16
CA TYR A 42 3.12 0.54 -10.59
C TYR A 42 2.87 -0.55 -11.63
N ARG A 43 3.38 -1.75 -11.36
CA ARG A 43 3.10 -2.95 -12.16
C ARG A 43 2.34 -3.99 -11.36
N GLU A 44 1.76 -4.96 -12.06
CA GLU A 44 1.05 -6.09 -11.43
C GLU A 44 1.94 -6.93 -10.50
N GLU A 45 3.27 -6.89 -10.69
CA GLU A 45 4.22 -7.59 -9.82
C GLU A 45 4.48 -6.87 -8.49
N GLY A 46 3.95 -5.66 -8.29
CA GLY A 46 4.13 -4.86 -7.06
C GLY A 46 5.39 -4.00 -7.05
N HIS A 47 5.93 -3.70 -8.22
CA HIS A 47 7.09 -2.81 -8.37
C HIS A 47 6.65 -1.42 -8.76
N PHE A 48 7.32 -0.40 -8.19
CA PHE A 48 7.18 0.98 -8.62
C PHE A 48 8.31 1.35 -9.57
N PHE A 49 8.02 2.18 -10.56
CA PHE A 49 9.01 2.73 -11.47
C PHE A 49 8.67 4.16 -11.83
N THR A 50 9.67 4.90 -12.29
CA THR A 50 9.53 6.27 -12.81
C THR A 50 10.13 6.36 -14.21
N ILE A 51 9.64 7.28 -15.02
CA ILE A 51 10.22 7.60 -16.32
C ILE A 51 10.85 8.98 -16.20
N THR A 52 12.18 9.05 -16.18
CA THR A 52 12.91 10.30 -15.91
C THR A 52 14.17 10.44 -16.76
N ASN A 53 14.64 11.67 -16.92
CA ASN A 53 15.97 11.99 -17.45
C ASN A 53 16.84 12.74 -16.40
N ASP A 54 16.40 12.79 -15.14
CA ASP A 54 17.14 13.40 -14.04
C ASP A 54 18.27 12.47 -13.56
N ASP A 55 19.50 12.83 -13.90
CA ASP A 55 20.70 12.04 -13.57
C ASP A 55 20.90 11.85 -12.05
N ALA A 56 20.49 12.83 -11.22
CA ALA A 56 20.65 12.73 -9.77
C ALA A 56 19.65 11.73 -9.17
N LEU A 57 18.41 11.74 -9.66
CA LEU A 57 17.40 10.75 -9.28
C LEU A 57 17.81 9.35 -9.75
N ILE A 58 18.24 9.21 -11.00
CA ILE A 58 18.71 7.94 -11.57
C ILE A 58 19.87 7.39 -10.74
N ALA A 59 20.88 8.22 -10.43
CA ALA A 59 22.03 7.81 -9.63
C ALA A 59 21.61 7.38 -8.23
N TYR A 60 20.72 8.12 -7.57
CA TYR A 60 20.21 7.77 -6.25
C TYR A 60 19.50 6.41 -6.25
N LEU A 61 18.52 6.21 -7.15
CA LEU A 61 17.74 4.97 -7.22
C LEU A 61 18.61 3.74 -7.50
N ASN A 62 19.61 3.88 -8.38
CA ASN A 62 20.53 2.79 -8.72
C ASN A 62 21.46 2.36 -7.57
N THR A 63 21.63 3.18 -6.53
CA THR A 63 22.42 2.79 -5.35
C THR A 63 21.65 1.92 -4.38
N ILE A 64 20.32 1.84 -4.52
CA ILE A 64 19.46 1.22 -3.51
C ILE A 64 19.00 -0.16 -3.96
N LYS A 65 19.30 -1.16 -3.13
CA LYS A 65 18.84 -2.52 -3.34
C LYS A 65 17.34 -2.61 -3.00
N PRO A 66 16.50 -3.13 -3.91
CA PRO A 66 15.11 -3.39 -3.61
C PRO A 66 14.95 -4.39 -2.47
N GLN A 67 14.02 -4.08 -1.56
CA GLN A 67 13.56 -5.01 -0.54
C GLN A 67 12.16 -5.49 -0.90
N PRO A 68 11.98 -6.79 -1.21
CA PRO A 68 10.66 -7.31 -1.53
C PRO A 68 9.75 -7.30 -0.29
N ARG A 69 8.45 -7.19 -0.52
CA ARG A 69 7.42 -7.34 0.51
C ARG A 69 6.70 -8.66 0.29
N GLU A 70 6.47 -9.39 1.37
CA GLU A 70 5.76 -10.67 1.34
C GLU A 70 4.28 -10.46 1.58
N TYR A 71 3.45 -10.91 0.64
CA TYR A 71 1.99 -10.77 0.69
C TYR A 71 1.35 -12.15 0.80
N PHE A 72 0.47 -12.35 1.79
CA PHE A 72 -0.29 -13.60 1.92
C PHE A 72 -1.60 -13.59 1.11
N TYR A 73 -1.97 -12.44 0.56
CA TYR A 73 -3.07 -12.25 -0.36
C TYR A 73 -2.78 -11.10 -1.33
N ARG A 74 -3.12 -11.28 -2.61
CA ARG A 74 -3.07 -10.24 -3.64
C ARG A 74 -4.01 -10.59 -4.80
N ASN A 75 -4.65 -9.58 -5.38
CA ASN A 75 -5.49 -9.73 -6.58
C ASN A 75 -5.23 -8.65 -7.66
N GLY A 76 -4.08 -7.96 -7.59
CA GLY A 76 -3.69 -6.89 -8.51
C GLY A 76 -4.16 -5.50 -8.08
N VAL A 77 -5.28 -5.39 -7.36
CA VAL A 77 -5.80 -4.11 -6.83
C VAL A 77 -5.57 -4.01 -5.33
N PHE A 78 -5.88 -5.06 -4.60
CA PHE A 78 -5.71 -5.14 -3.16
C PHE A 78 -4.68 -6.20 -2.81
N ALA A 79 -3.93 -5.95 -1.74
CA ALA A 79 -3.05 -6.93 -1.15
C ALA A 79 -3.08 -6.84 0.38
N PHE A 80 -2.86 -7.99 1.03
CA PHE A 80 -2.73 -8.08 2.47
C PHE A 80 -1.39 -8.71 2.82
N ARG A 81 -0.74 -8.15 3.84
CA ARG A 81 0.55 -8.63 4.32
C ARG A 81 0.69 -8.46 5.82
N ASN A 82 1.62 -9.21 6.39
CA ASN A 82 2.00 -9.01 7.78
C ASN A 82 2.59 -7.61 7.96
N ILE A 83 2.42 -7.10 9.19
CA ILE A 83 3.13 -5.92 9.64
C ILE A 83 4.54 -6.35 10.02
N GLU A 84 5.52 -5.62 9.49
CA GLU A 84 6.94 -5.84 9.75
C GLU A 84 7.55 -4.61 10.45
N ASP A 85 8.78 -4.73 10.95
CA ASP A 85 9.43 -3.66 11.71
C ASP A 85 9.54 -2.33 10.94
N TYR A 86 9.70 -2.40 9.62
CA TYR A 86 9.77 -1.21 8.77
C TYR A 86 8.45 -0.45 8.64
N ASP A 87 7.32 -1.03 9.05
CA ASP A 87 6.01 -0.37 9.03
C ASP A 87 5.75 0.48 10.27
N LEU A 88 6.55 0.28 11.33
CA LEU A 88 6.28 0.91 12.62
C LEU A 88 6.31 2.44 12.54
N GLU A 89 7.17 3.01 11.70
CA GLU A 89 7.20 4.46 11.46
C GLU A 89 5.87 4.96 10.88
N LEU A 90 5.40 4.34 9.78
CA LEU A 90 4.13 4.68 9.15
C LEU A 90 2.94 4.48 10.11
N ILE A 91 2.93 3.38 10.87
CA ILE A 91 1.87 3.08 11.82
C ILE A 91 1.84 4.13 12.95
N ASN A 92 3.00 4.61 13.39
CA ASN A 92 3.06 5.69 14.38
C ASN A 92 2.54 7.00 13.79
N GLU A 93 2.87 7.34 12.55
CA GLU A 93 2.31 8.52 11.87
C GLU A 93 0.78 8.44 11.76
N TRP A 94 0.23 7.24 11.58
CA TRP A 94 -1.21 7.01 11.52
C TRP A 94 -1.93 7.17 12.87
N GLN A 95 -1.24 7.08 14.01
CA GLN A 95 -1.87 7.28 15.32
C GLN A 95 -2.41 8.70 15.49
N ASP A 96 -1.82 9.67 14.81
CA ASP A 96 -2.22 11.08 14.84
C ASP A 96 -3.24 11.43 13.74
N LYS A 97 -3.61 10.48 12.88
CA LYS A 97 -4.58 10.67 11.78
C LYS A 97 -5.97 10.13 12.13
N GLU A 98 -7.01 10.80 11.62
CA GLU A 98 -8.37 10.27 11.68
C GLU A 98 -8.56 9.13 10.66
N ALA A 99 -8.97 7.96 11.14
CA ALA A 99 -9.22 6.80 10.31
C ALA A 99 -10.70 6.69 9.91
N LYS A 100 -10.96 6.30 8.65
CA LYS A 100 -12.26 5.73 8.29
C LYS A 100 -12.32 4.30 8.82
N ILE A 101 -13.32 4.01 9.67
CA ILE A 101 -13.44 2.72 10.34
C ILE A 101 -14.69 1.98 9.85
N THR A 102 -14.48 0.78 9.33
CA THR A 102 -15.56 -0.17 8.99
C THR A 102 -15.41 -1.43 9.83
N LYS A 103 -16.54 -1.95 10.32
CA LYS A 103 -16.57 -3.13 11.19
C LYS A 103 -17.38 -4.23 10.55
N THR A 104 -16.94 -5.48 10.68
CA THR A 104 -17.62 -6.63 10.08
C THR A 104 -17.50 -7.85 10.96
N GLU A 105 -18.63 -8.42 11.34
CA GLU A 105 -18.67 -9.66 12.10
C GLU A 105 -18.31 -10.83 11.19
N ILE A 106 -17.39 -11.67 11.65
CA ILE A 106 -17.03 -12.91 10.98
C ILE A 106 -17.19 -14.06 11.94
N LYS A 107 -18.04 -15.01 11.55
CA LYS A 107 -18.46 -16.14 12.39
C LYS A 107 -17.40 -17.25 12.52
N THR A 108 -16.26 -17.08 11.87
CA THR A 108 -15.31 -18.16 11.64
C THR A 108 -13.96 -17.82 12.25
N THR A 109 -13.38 -18.79 12.95
CA THR A 109 -12.00 -18.76 13.43
C THR A 109 -11.06 -18.89 12.24
N SER A 110 -10.65 -17.76 11.65
CA SER A 110 -9.68 -17.75 10.57
C SER A 110 -8.25 -17.92 11.11
N GLN A 111 -7.36 -18.58 10.36
CA GLN A 111 -5.91 -18.59 10.63
C GLN A 111 -5.22 -17.26 10.25
N LEU A 112 -5.97 -16.15 10.18
CA LEU A 112 -5.38 -14.86 9.86
C LEU A 112 -4.59 -14.31 11.05
N PRO A 113 -3.54 -13.50 10.78
CA PRO A 113 -2.93 -12.68 11.81
C PRO A 113 -3.99 -11.82 12.51
N SER A 114 -3.83 -11.58 13.81
CA SER A 114 -4.73 -10.71 14.58
C SER A 114 -4.68 -9.25 14.12
N LYS A 115 -3.61 -8.85 13.43
CA LYS A 115 -3.41 -7.52 12.87
C LYS A 115 -2.55 -7.61 11.62
N PHE A 116 -2.96 -6.97 10.54
CA PHE A 116 -2.22 -6.99 9.27
C PHE A 116 -2.50 -5.77 8.40
N MET A 117 -1.59 -5.50 7.47
CA MET A 117 -1.62 -4.33 6.60
C MET A 117 -2.56 -4.52 5.41
N VAL A 118 -3.26 -3.45 5.04
CA VAL A 118 -4.05 -3.34 3.81
C VAL A 118 -3.33 -2.45 2.82
N CYS A 119 -3.12 -2.99 1.62
CA CYS A 119 -2.55 -2.27 0.51
C CYS A 119 -3.56 -2.08 -0.62
N PHE A 120 -3.58 -0.89 -1.22
CA PHE A 120 -4.29 -0.54 -2.44
C PHE A 120 -3.27 -0.16 -3.51
N TYR A 121 -3.24 -0.88 -4.63
CA TYR A 121 -2.18 -0.81 -5.65
C TYR A 121 -0.76 -0.81 -5.04
N TRP A 122 -0.54 -1.75 -4.11
CA TRP A 122 0.73 -1.95 -3.39
C TRP A 122 1.12 -0.82 -2.41
N ILE A 123 0.25 0.18 -2.25
CA ILE A 123 0.43 1.28 -1.30
C ILE A 123 -0.28 0.94 0.01
N GLU A 124 0.42 1.08 1.13
CA GLU A 124 -0.16 0.97 2.46
C GLU A 124 -1.20 2.05 2.70
N VAL A 125 -2.46 1.65 2.90
CA VAL A 125 -3.57 2.59 3.11
C VAL A 125 -4.26 2.41 4.45
N GLY A 126 -4.07 1.26 5.10
CA GLY A 126 -4.78 0.94 6.34
C GLY A 126 -4.37 -0.35 7.00
N ILE A 127 -5.03 -0.66 8.10
CA ILE A 127 -4.80 -1.85 8.91
C ILE A 127 -6.14 -2.57 9.13
N ILE A 128 -6.08 -3.89 9.15
CA ILE A 128 -7.17 -4.73 9.66
C ILE A 128 -6.74 -5.31 11.00
N GLU A 129 -7.63 -5.18 11.99
CA GLU A 129 -7.52 -5.85 13.29
C GLU A 129 -8.66 -6.86 13.46
N PHE A 130 -8.33 -8.04 13.96
CA PHE A 130 -9.30 -9.06 14.32
C PHE A 130 -9.37 -9.21 15.84
N LYS A 131 -10.54 -8.91 16.39
CA LYS A 131 -10.80 -9.00 17.83
C LYS A 131 -12.23 -9.45 18.08
N ASP A 132 -12.43 -10.44 18.95
CA ASP A 132 -13.76 -10.89 19.38
C ASP A 132 -14.72 -11.22 18.22
N ASN A 133 -14.23 -11.93 17.18
CA ASN A 133 -14.98 -12.25 15.94
C ASN A 133 -15.37 -11.03 15.10
N LEU A 134 -14.74 -9.89 15.33
CA LEU A 134 -14.96 -8.66 14.58
C LEU A 134 -13.68 -8.29 13.82
N PHE A 135 -13.82 -8.11 12.52
CA PHE A 135 -12.82 -7.39 11.75
C PHE A 135 -13.08 -5.89 11.81
N ILE A 136 -12.04 -5.16 12.17
CA ILE A 136 -12.02 -3.71 12.23
C ILE A 136 -11.05 -3.26 11.14
N LEU A 137 -11.58 -2.73 10.05
CA LEU A 137 -10.81 -2.11 8.99
C LEU A 137 -10.64 -0.62 9.34
N SER A 138 -9.41 -0.16 9.44
CA SER A 138 -9.05 1.24 9.66
C SER A 138 -8.23 1.75 8.47
N ILE A 139 -8.79 2.69 7.73
CA ILE A 139 -8.16 3.33 6.56
C ILE A 139 -7.68 4.73 6.97
N TYR A 140 -6.39 5.00 6.77
CA TYR A 140 -5.74 6.25 7.15
C TYR A 140 -5.38 7.14 5.94
N GLU A 141 -5.15 6.53 4.77
CA GLU A 141 -4.82 7.27 3.53
C GLU A 141 -6.08 7.51 2.68
N ASN A 142 -7.02 8.29 3.23
CA ASN A 142 -8.35 8.54 2.63
C ASN A 142 -8.32 9.23 1.26
N GLU A 143 -7.20 9.85 0.89
CA GLU A 143 -7.01 10.49 -0.41
C GLU A 143 -6.57 9.49 -1.50
N LEU A 144 -6.00 8.35 -1.10
CA LEU A 144 -5.47 7.34 -2.02
C LEU A 144 -6.49 6.23 -2.35
N ILE A 145 -7.53 6.07 -1.52
CA ILE A 145 -8.55 5.03 -1.68
C ILE A 145 -9.95 5.61 -1.47
N ASN A 146 -10.87 5.29 -2.38
CA ASN A 146 -12.26 5.76 -2.33
C ASN A 146 -13.18 4.82 -1.54
N ASP A 147 -14.35 5.30 -1.14
CA ASP A 147 -15.29 4.56 -0.28
C ASP A 147 -15.80 3.25 -0.93
N VAL A 148 -15.97 3.24 -2.25
CA VAL A 148 -16.35 2.02 -2.99
C VAL A 148 -15.27 0.93 -2.84
N SER A 149 -14.01 1.34 -2.92
CA SER A 149 -12.85 0.43 -2.75
C SER A 149 -12.76 -0.10 -1.33
N ILE A 150 -13.08 0.72 -0.31
CA ILE A 150 -13.13 0.30 1.09
C ILE A 150 -14.19 -0.80 1.29
N GLU A 151 -15.38 -0.66 0.68
CA GLU A 151 -16.42 -1.70 0.73
C GLU A 151 -15.96 -2.98 0.03
N ILE A 152 -15.24 -2.88 -1.08
CA ILE A 152 -14.66 -4.04 -1.77
C ILE A 152 -13.63 -4.76 -0.88
N VAL A 153 -12.77 -4.04 -0.15
CA VAL A 153 -11.81 -4.65 0.80
C VAL A 153 -12.54 -5.52 1.82
N ARG A 154 -13.66 -5.03 2.36
CA ARG A 154 -14.48 -5.79 3.31
C ARG A 154 -14.98 -7.08 2.70
N ASP A 155 -15.58 -7.00 1.52
CA ASP A 155 -16.19 -8.16 0.87
C ASP A 155 -15.13 -9.21 0.49
N LEU A 156 -13.95 -8.77 0.03
CA LEU A 156 -12.80 -9.62 -0.23
C LEU A 156 -12.30 -10.34 1.02
N LEU A 157 -12.28 -9.67 2.16
CA LEU A 157 -11.86 -10.27 3.42
C LEU A 157 -12.81 -11.39 3.85
N VAL A 158 -14.12 -11.16 3.74
CA VAL A 158 -15.16 -12.16 4.04
C VAL A 158 -15.00 -13.38 3.12
N GLU A 159 -14.77 -13.14 1.83
CA GLU A 159 -14.55 -14.21 0.86
C GLU A 159 -13.27 -15.01 1.17
N TYR A 160 -12.16 -14.32 1.47
CA TYR A 160 -10.88 -14.95 1.78
C TYR A 160 -10.95 -15.85 3.00
N VAL A 161 -11.58 -15.39 4.08
CA VAL A 161 -11.79 -16.18 5.29
C VAL A 161 -12.68 -17.39 5.01
N SER A 162 -13.76 -17.21 4.25
CA SER A 162 -14.69 -18.30 3.93
C SER A 162 -14.00 -19.42 3.15
N LYS A 163 -13.13 -19.10 2.19
CA LYS A 163 -12.38 -20.09 1.39
C LYS A 163 -11.33 -20.87 2.19
N LYS A 164 -10.72 -20.26 3.21
CA LYS A 164 -9.72 -20.94 4.06
C LYS A 164 -10.29 -21.92 5.08
N THR A 165 -11.62 -21.97 5.24
CA THR A 165 -12.29 -22.83 6.22
C THR A 165 -13.00 -24.02 5.57
N ALA A 166 -12.96 -24.14 4.24
CA ALA A 166 -13.49 -25.25 3.45
C ALA A 166 -12.36 -26.21 3.07
#